data_AF-A0A0R1HNT4-F1
#
_entry.id   AF-A0A0R1HNT4-F1
#
_cell.length_a   1.000
_cell.length_b   1.000
_cell.length_c   1.000
_cell.angle_alpha   90.00
_cell.angle_beta   90.00
_cell.angle_gamma   90.00
#
_symmetry.space_group_name_H-M   'P 1'
#
loop_
_entity.id
_entity.type
_entity.pdbx_description
1 polymer ?
#
loop_
_entity_poly.entity_id
_entity_poly.type
_entity_poly.pdbx_seq_one_letter_code
_entity_poly.pdbx_strand_id
1 'polypeptide(L)'
;MAESIDILIAQQHLRLVEEDEFQEFQAWKKAQVKPEEWTLKQFAEHVFNQKGTTRALNYLIKYKNQLDVLRGGFIDYGSTHNGWHIPSHEIQKFIIEHGLN
;
A
#
# COMPACT_ATOMS: atom_id res chain seq x y z
N MET A 1 -34.09 15.30 28.66
CA MET A 1 -33.19 14.20 29.04
C MET A 1 -32.53 13.72 27.77
N ALA A 2 -31.29 14.17 27.55
CA ALA A 2 -30.55 13.97 26.31
C ALA A 2 -29.68 12.71 26.40
N GLU A 3 -29.73 11.94 25.31
CA GLU A 3 -28.66 11.18 24.67
C GLU A 3 -27.83 10.20 25.53
N SER A 4 -28.04 8.91 25.27
CA SER A 4 -26.97 7.90 25.32
C SER A 4 -27.43 6.62 24.60
N ILE A 5 -27.63 6.67 23.28
CA ILE A 5 -27.70 5.46 22.45
C ILE A 5 -26.94 5.73 21.14
N ASP A 6 -25.63 5.96 21.25
CA ASP A 6 -24.70 5.92 20.11
C ASP A 6 -23.43 5.13 20.45
N ILE A 7 -23.59 4.06 21.24
CA ILE A 7 -22.58 3.01 21.36
C ILE A 7 -23.27 1.68 21.04
N LEU A 8 -23.87 1.55 19.86
CA LEU A 8 -24.51 0.30 19.43
C LEU A 8 -23.94 -0.26 18.12
N ILE A 9 -22.80 0.24 17.62
CA ILE A 9 -22.15 -0.31 16.42
C ILE A 9 -20.63 -0.49 16.57
N ALA A 10 -20.14 -0.78 17.77
CA ALA A 10 -18.71 -1.08 17.99
C ALA A 10 -18.45 -2.35 18.83
N GLN A 11 -19.43 -3.24 18.95
CA GLN A 11 -19.31 -4.52 19.69
C GLN A 11 -19.36 -5.75 18.78
N GLN A 12 -18.89 -5.66 17.54
CA GLN A 12 -18.67 -6.85 16.73
C GLN A 12 -17.25 -7.40 16.97
N HIS A 13 -17.19 -8.37 17.88
CA HIS A 13 -16.17 -9.44 17.99
C HIS A 13 -14.75 -9.09 18.46
N LEU A 14 -14.61 -8.46 19.63
CA LEU A 14 -13.37 -8.57 20.38
C LEU A 14 -13.38 -9.89 21.17
N ARG A 15 -12.56 -10.86 20.75
CA ARG A 15 -12.33 -12.12 21.48
C ARG A 15 -10.98 -12.03 22.19
N LEU A 16 -10.96 -12.37 23.49
CA LEU A 16 -9.72 -12.61 24.22
C LEU A 16 -9.12 -13.92 23.70
N VAL A 17 -7.87 -13.85 23.25
CA VAL A 17 -7.08 -14.99 22.76
C VAL A 17 -6.05 -15.36 23.81
N GLU A 18 -5.77 -16.65 23.92
CA GLU A 18 -4.73 -17.18 24.81
C GLU A 18 -3.34 -16.73 24.31
N GLU A 19 -2.34 -16.70 25.20
CA GLU A 19 -1.00 -16.20 24.85
C GLU A 19 -0.36 -16.99 23.69
N ASP A 20 -0.60 -18.30 23.64
CA ASP A 20 -0.13 -19.17 22.56
C ASP A 20 -0.78 -18.82 21.20
N GLU A 21 -2.09 -18.57 21.18
CA GLU A 21 -2.82 -18.13 19.96
C GLU A 21 -2.29 -16.77 19.46
N PHE A 22 -1.93 -15.88 20.39
CA PHE A 22 -1.31 -14.59 20.04
C PHE A 22 0.09 -14.77 19.45
N GLN A 23 0.92 -15.65 20.02
CA GLN A 23 2.25 -15.94 19.47
C GLN A 23 2.18 -16.60 18.09
N GLU A 24 1.25 -17.53 17.89
CA GLU A 24 0.97 -18.13 16.59
C GLU A 24 0.54 -17.08 15.56
N PHE A 25 -0.35 -16.16 15.93
CA PHE A 25 -0.73 -15.05 15.06
C PHE A 25 0.45 -14.13 14.72
N GLN A 26 1.32 -13.80 15.69
CA GLN A 26 2.52 -12.99 15.43
C GLN A 26 3.52 -13.72 14.52
N ALA A 27 3.71 -15.03 14.73
CA ALA A 27 4.54 -15.86 13.88
C ALA A 27 3.99 -15.92 12.46
N TRP A 28 2.69 -16.16 12.30
CA TRP A 28 1.98 -16.11 11.02
C TRP A 28 2.14 -14.75 10.35
N LYS A 29 1.90 -13.65 11.07
CA LYS A 29 2.02 -12.28 10.56
C LYS A 29 3.44 -11.94 10.11
N LYS A 30 4.47 -12.47 10.80
CA LYS A 30 5.87 -12.32 10.41
C LYS A 30 6.26 -13.23 9.23
N ALA A 31 5.63 -14.39 9.12
CA ALA A 31 5.83 -15.33 8.03
C ALA A 31 5.11 -14.91 6.72
N GLN A 32 4.17 -13.96 6.80
CA GLN A 32 3.60 -13.31 5.63
C GLN A 32 4.73 -12.65 4.82
N VAL A 33 4.94 -13.13 3.60
CA VAL A 33 5.79 -12.47 2.63
C VAL A 33 5.12 -11.14 2.31
N LYS A 34 5.68 -10.05 2.83
CA LYS A 34 5.21 -8.72 2.46
C LYS A 34 5.42 -8.56 0.95
N PRO A 35 4.43 -7.98 0.23
CA PRO A 35 4.63 -7.60 -1.15
C PRO A 35 5.91 -6.77 -1.26
N GLU A 36 6.74 -7.07 -2.25
CA GLU A 36 7.95 -6.30 -2.47
C GLU A 36 7.56 -4.87 -2.87
N GLU A 37 8.01 -3.90 -2.09
CA GLU A 37 7.82 -2.48 -2.36
C GLU A 37 9.12 -1.85 -2.85
N TRP A 38 9.00 -0.99 -3.85
CA TRP A 38 10.08 -0.19 -4.37
C TRP A 38 9.99 1.25 -3.88
N THR A 39 11.16 1.80 -3.54
CA THR A 39 11.35 3.25 -3.49
C THR A 39 11.23 3.86 -4.87
N LEU A 40 11.03 5.18 -4.95
CA LEU A 40 11.00 5.89 -6.23
C LEU A 40 12.30 5.69 -7.05
N LYS A 41 13.44 5.55 -6.35
CA LYS A 41 14.73 5.30 -6.99
C LYS A 41 14.80 3.90 -7.60
N GLN A 42 14.41 2.88 -6.83
CA GLN A 42 14.33 1.50 -7.35
C GLN A 42 13.35 1.41 -8.52
N PHE A 43 12.19 2.07 -8.44
CA PHE A 43 11.25 2.12 -9.56
C PHE A 43 11.88 2.78 -10.81
N ALA A 44 12.60 3.89 -10.65
CA ALA A 44 13.32 4.52 -11.75
C ALA A 44 14.39 3.61 -12.38
N GLU A 45 15.14 2.89 -11.55
CA GLU A 45 16.18 1.97 -11.99
C GLU A 45 15.59 0.73 -12.68
N HIS A 46 14.59 0.09 -12.09
CA HIS A 46 13.99 -1.15 -12.62
C HIS A 46 13.15 -0.93 -13.87
N VAL A 47 12.39 0.16 -13.96
CA VAL A 47 11.42 0.36 -15.05
C VAL A 47 11.97 1.25 -16.15
N PHE A 48 12.71 2.31 -15.81
CA PHE A 48 13.20 3.27 -16.79
C PHE A 48 14.70 3.11 -17.08
N ASN A 49 15.42 2.24 -16.35
CA ASN A 49 16.88 2.09 -16.41
C ASN A 49 17.60 3.44 -16.22
N GLN A 50 17.11 4.26 -15.28
CA GLN A 50 17.61 5.61 -15.03
C GLN A 50 18.00 5.78 -13.57
N LYS A 51 19.12 6.49 -13.33
CA LYS A 51 19.56 6.89 -11.98
C LYS A 51 18.73 8.04 -11.39
N GLY A 52 18.11 8.85 -12.25
CA GLY A 52 17.29 9.99 -11.85
C GLY A 52 15.82 9.60 -11.68
N THR A 53 15.14 10.21 -10.72
CA THR A 53 13.75 9.87 -10.37
C THR A 53 12.69 10.69 -11.10
N THR A 54 13.07 11.73 -11.85
CA THR A 54 12.11 12.68 -12.47
C THR A 54 11.12 11.98 -13.40
N ARG A 55 11.59 11.09 -14.28
CA ARG A 55 10.72 10.39 -15.24
C ARG A 55 9.75 9.45 -14.53
N ALA A 56 10.26 8.69 -13.57
CA ALA A 56 9.47 7.82 -12.71
C ALA A 56 8.39 8.61 -11.94
N LEU A 57 8.76 9.74 -11.33
CA LEU A 57 7.81 10.61 -10.64
C LEU A 57 6.73 11.13 -11.58
N ASN A 58 7.12 11.64 -12.75
CA ASN A 58 6.18 12.16 -13.73
C ASN A 58 5.19 11.08 -14.19
N TYR A 59 5.65 9.84 -14.36
CA TYR A 59 4.78 8.71 -14.68
C TYR A 59 3.75 8.46 -13.56
N LEU A 60 4.20 8.38 -12.30
CA LEU A 60 3.30 8.18 -11.16
C LEU A 60 2.31 9.34 -10.98
N ILE A 61 2.70 10.58 -11.30
CA ILE A 61 1.81 11.74 -11.26
C ILE A 61 0.79 11.69 -12.41
N LYS A 62 1.23 11.37 -13.63
CA LYS A 62 0.37 11.25 -14.81
C LYS A 62 -0.77 10.26 -14.59
N TYR A 63 -0.47 9.11 -13.99
CA TYR A 63 -1.43 8.05 -13.71
C TYR A 63 -1.99 8.07 -12.28
N LYS A 64 -1.77 9.16 -11.52
CA LYS A 64 -2.15 9.26 -10.11
C LYS A 64 -3.59 8.81 -9.85
N ASN A 65 -4.53 9.25 -10.67
CA ASN A 65 -5.95 8.94 -10.46
C ASN A 65 -6.27 7.43 -10.53
N GLN A 66 -5.47 6.65 -11.26
CA GLN A 66 -5.64 5.20 -11.40
C GLN A 66 -4.78 4.43 -10.39
N LEU A 67 -3.66 5.01 -9.97
CA LEU A 67 -2.73 4.40 -9.03
C LEU A 67 -3.10 4.67 -7.56
N ASP A 68 -3.83 5.74 -7.27
CA ASP A 68 -4.17 6.15 -5.90
C ASP A 68 -5.11 5.15 -5.22
N VAL A 69 -4.71 4.64 -4.05
CA VAL A 69 -5.50 3.72 -3.22
C VAL A 69 -6.87 4.27 -2.85
N LEU A 70 -7.00 5.59 -2.68
CA LEU A 70 -8.29 6.25 -2.40
C LEU A 70 -9.27 6.18 -3.58
N ARG A 71 -8.78 5.80 -4.76
CA ARG A 71 -9.55 5.67 -6.00
C ARG A 71 -9.59 4.23 -6.52
N GLY A 72 -9.21 3.26 -5.69
CA GLY A 72 -9.17 1.84 -6.05
C GLY A 72 -7.85 1.38 -6.70
N GLY A 73 -6.82 2.23 -6.68
CA GLY A 73 -5.46 1.86 -7.05
C GLY A 73 -4.72 1.16 -5.89
N PHE A 74 -3.39 1.22 -5.91
CA PHE A 74 -2.52 0.46 -5.00
C PHE A 74 -1.35 1.28 -4.41
N ILE A 75 -1.24 2.57 -4.71
CA ILE A 75 -0.25 3.48 -4.13
C ILE A 75 -0.94 4.44 -3.18
N ASP A 76 -0.44 4.54 -1.95
CA ASP A 76 -0.87 5.55 -0.99
C ASP A 76 -0.06 6.84 -1.18
N TYR A 77 -0.62 7.80 -1.91
CA TYR A 77 -0.02 9.12 -2.12
C TYR A 77 -0.11 10.04 -0.90
N GLY A 78 -0.93 9.72 0.11
CA GLY A 78 -0.99 10.47 1.38
C GLY A 78 0.21 10.16 2.27
N SER A 79 0.65 8.90 2.24
CA SER A 79 1.78 8.40 3.03
C SER A 79 3.15 8.62 2.36
N THR A 80 3.22 9.19 1.16
CA THR A 80 4.51 9.40 0.43
C THR A 80 5.48 10.37 1.12
N HIS A 81 5.05 11.11 2.15
CA HIS A 81 5.91 12.00 2.93
C HIS A 81 7.03 11.26 3.68
N ASN A 82 6.84 9.97 3.97
CA ASN A 82 7.84 9.08 4.58
C ASN A 82 8.70 8.34 3.54
N GLY A 83 8.53 8.65 2.25
CA GLY A 83 9.14 7.93 1.14
C GLY A 83 8.09 7.27 0.26
N TRP A 84 8.50 6.90 -0.96
CA TRP A 84 7.63 6.20 -1.90
C TRP A 84 7.58 4.72 -1.57
N HIS A 85 6.36 4.20 -1.45
CA HIS A 85 6.05 2.78 -1.29
C HIS A 85 5.29 2.34 -2.52
N ILE A 86 6.00 1.77 -3.49
CA ILE A 86 5.43 1.38 -4.79
C ILE A 86 5.39 -0.16 -4.82
N PRO A 87 4.22 -0.79 -4.67
CA PRO A 87 4.08 -2.24 -4.80
C PRO A 87 4.58 -2.69 -6.19
N SER A 88 5.67 -3.47 -6.20
CA SER A 88 6.45 -3.75 -7.40
C SER A 88 5.70 -4.62 -8.41
N HIS A 89 4.91 -5.58 -7.95
CA HIS A 89 4.16 -6.50 -8.79
C HIS A 89 2.99 -5.78 -9.48
N GLU A 90 2.26 -4.97 -8.71
CA GLU A 90 1.10 -4.21 -9.17
C GLU A 90 1.52 -3.13 -10.17
N ILE A 91 2.62 -2.40 -9.89
CA ILE A 91 3.08 -1.37 -10.83
C ILE A 91 3.60 -1.98 -12.13
N GLN A 92 4.28 -3.13 -12.09
CA GLN A 92 4.71 -3.83 -13.29
C GLN A 92 3.53 -4.29 -14.14
N LYS A 93 2.50 -4.88 -13.51
CA LYS A 93 1.26 -5.26 -14.20
C LYS A 93 0.57 -4.05 -14.83
N PHE A 94 0.46 -2.95 -14.09
CA PHE A 94 -0.13 -1.70 -14.58
C PHE A 94 0.62 -1.16 -15.80
N ILE A 95 1.96 -1.18 -15.77
CA ILE A 95 2.82 -0.75 -16.89
C ILE A 95 2.61 -1.63 -18.12
N ILE A 96 2.46 -2.95 -17.95
CA ILE A 96 2.18 -3.86 -19.07
C ILE A 96 0.85 -3.48 -19.75
N GLU A 97 -0.15 -3.07 -18.97
CA GLU A 97 -1.48 -2.69 -19.47
C GLU A 97 -1.51 -1.29 -20.11
N HIS A 98 -0.78 -0.32 -19.56
CA HIS A 98 -0.89 1.10 -19.95
C HIS A 98 0.33 1.65 -20.72
N GLY A 99 1.42 0.87 -20.79
CA GLY A 99 2.69 1.26 -21.40
C GLY A 99 3.48 2.30 -20.59
N LEU A 100 4.68 2.64 -21.10
CA LEU A 100 5.60 3.63 -20.52
C LEU A 100 5.54 5.01 -21.22
N ASN A 101 4.49 5.25 -22.01
CA ASN A 101 4.30 6.46 -22.82
C ASN A 101 4.10 7.71 -21.97
#